data_AF-A0A212FJV9-F1
#
_entry.id   AF-A0A212FJV9-F1
#
_cell.length_a   1.000
_cell.length_b   1.000
_cell.length_c   1.000
_cell.angle_alpha   90.00
_cell.angle_beta   90.00
_cell.angle_gamma   90.00
#
_symmetry.space_group_name_H-M   'P 1'
#
loop_
_entity.id
_entity.type
_entity.pdbx_description
1 polymer ?
#
loop_
_entity_poly.entity_id
_entity_poly.type
_entity_poly.pdbx_seq_one_letter_code
_entity_poly.pdbx_strand_id
1 'polypeptide(L)'
;TMIPKSGGDYAYIAEAFGDLPAFLYLWVALFILVPTGNAITALTFAQYILKPFWPVCEPPSDAVILVAAIVTCFLTALNCYNVKWVTRVQDSFTAAKILALLLTFIASLVYLFSGHTENLENIMQGTITEPGSIAIAFYAGLFSYSGWNYLNFVTEELQDPYKNLPRAICISMPVVTLVYTLTNFAFFAVLSNNEMIGSNAVAVTFSDKILGVMSWIMSIFVALCTFGSLNGAIYASSRLFFVGARNGHLPLAISLIDVKRLTPVPSLIFMCIVTLVLLMSNNVQSLIVYVTGVEALFIICSISGLLWLRYTQPTAQRPIKVNLLLPIAFLVIVTCLVVFSCFTQPVEVGVGVAFIALGVPVFCVFIMWKNKPSWMVNVCNSFNVACSKMFLCLPENSKEL
;
A
#
# COMPACT_ATOMS: atom_id res chain seq x y z
N THR A 1 18.54 13.69 -1.69
CA THR A 1 17.74 14.19 -0.54
C THR A 1 18.67 14.71 0.54
N MET A 2 18.17 15.35 1.61
CA MET A 2 19.00 15.78 2.77
C MET A 2 19.52 14.56 3.55
N ILE A 3 18.69 13.53 3.70
CA ILE A 3 19.01 12.27 4.37
C ILE A 3 19.05 11.19 3.28
N PRO A 4 20.24 10.73 2.85
CA PRO A 4 20.39 9.70 1.84
C PRO A 4 20.45 8.30 2.46
N LYS A 5 19.60 8.02 3.46
CA LYS A 5 19.50 6.70 4.10
C LYS A 5 18.33 5.94 3.50
N SER A 6 18.50 4.63 3.29
CA SER A 6 17.42 3.71 2.93
C SER A 6 16.40 3.55 4.06
N GLY A 7 15.14 3.30 3.70
CA GLY A 7 14.00 3.18 4.62
C GLY A 7 12.97 4.31 4.55
N GLY A 8 13.21 5.37 3.78
CA GLY A 8 12.26 6.47 3.51
C GLY A 8 11.68 7.09 4.78
N ASP A 9 10.34 7.08 4.93
CA ASP A 9 9.64 7.68 6.08
C ASP A 9 10.19 7.21 7.44
N TYR A 10 10.54 5.93 7.57
CA TYR A 10 11.16 5.40 8.79
C TYR A 10 12.47 6.14 9.12
N ALA A 11 13.36 6.30 8.14
CA ALA A 11 14.64 6.94 8.33
C ALA A 11 14.50 8.46 8.57
N TYR A 12 13.51 9.09 7.93
CA TYR A 12 13.25 10.53 8.09
C TYR A 12 12.68 10.85 9.47
N ILE A 13 11.73 10.04 9.94
CA ILE A 13 11.15 10.17 11.28
C ILE A 13 12.21 9.89 12.36
N ALA A 14 13.08 8.89 12.15
CA ALA A 14 14.17 8.59 13.07
C ALA A 14 15.14 9.76 13.24
N GLU A 15 15.55 10.40 12.14
CA GLU A 15 16.47 11.55 12.20
C GLU A 15 15.82 12.79 12.81
N ALA A 16 14.50 12.98 12.62
CA ALA A 16 13.79 14.15 13.11
C ALA A 16 13.38 14.05 14.60
N PHE A 17 12.89 12.88 15.03
CA PHE A 17 12.24 12.69 16.33
C PHE A 17 12.83 11.54 17.18
N GLY A 18 13.79 10.77 16.66
CA GLY A 18 14.44 9.68 17.36
C GLY A 18 13.76 8.31 17.22
N ASP A 19 14.18 7.37 18.05
CA ASP A 19 13.92 5.94 17.86
C ASP A 19 12.46 5.53 18.11
N LEU A 20 11.77 6.15 19.08
CA LEU A 20 10.39 5.77 19.44
C LEU A 20 9.41 6.03 18.28
N PRO A 21 9.31 7.25 17.70
CA PRO A 21 8.43 7.49 16.56
C PRO A 21 8.79 6.67 15.32
N ALA A 22 10.08 6.40 15.11
CA ALA A 22 10.53 5.54 14.02
C ALA A 22 10.07 4.08 14.22
N PHE A 23 10.18 3.56 15.44
CA PHE A 23 9.63 2.25 15.78
C PHE A 23 8.12 2.20 15.60
N LEU A 24 7.38 3.22 16.03
CA LEU A 24 5.91 3.27 15.87
C LEU A 24 5.49 3.24 14.40
N TYR A 25 6.21 3.95 13.52
CA TYR A 25 5.98 3.87 12.08
C TYR A 25 6.18 2.44 11.58
N LEU A 26 7.26 1.80 12.01
CA LEU A 26 7.60 0.47 11.57
C LEU A 26 6.64 -0.61 12.10
N TRP A 27 6.21 -0.48 13.36
CA TRP A 27 5.17 -1.28 14.00
C TRP A 27 3.87 -1.24 13.18
N VAL A 28 3.45 -0.04 12.81
CA VAL A 28 2.24 0.19 12.02
C VAL A 28 2.40 -0.27 10.58
N ALA A 29 3.57 -0.07 9.97
CA ALA A 29 3.84 -0.56 8.63
C ALA A 29 3.76 -2.08 8.54
N LEU A 30 4.25 -2.77 9.59
CA LEU A 30 4.28 -4.22 9.70
C LEU A 30 2.89 -4.83 9.91
N PHE A 31 2.03 -4.23 10.73
CA PHE A 31 0.75 -4.81 11.11
C PHE A 31 -0.47 -4.22 10.38
N ILE A 32 -0.38 -2.96 9.96
CA ILE A 32 -1.49 -2.21 9.37
C ILE A 32 -1.22 -1.92 7.91
N LEU A 33 -0.22 -1.09 7.58
CA LEU A 33 -0.11 -0.50 6.23
C LEU A 33 0.03 -1.56 5.14
N VAL A 34 1.07 -2.39 5.27
CA VAL A 34 1.38 -3.37 4.23
C VAL A 34 0.38 -4.53 4.21
N PRO A 35 0.05 -5.19 5.34
CA PRO A 35 -0.88 -6.31 5.31
C PRO A 35 -2.28 -5.90 4.84
N THR A 36 -2.75 -4.70 5.21
CA THR A 36 -4.07 -4.22 4.78
C THR A 36 -4.09 -3.93 3.28
N GLY A 37 -3.04 -3.28 2.74
CA GLY A 37 -2.92 -3.07 1.29
C GLY A 37 -2.88 -4.38 0.50
N ASN A 38 -2.17 -5.39 1.02
CA ASN A 38 -2.14 -6.74 0.45
C ASN A 38 -3.53 -7.41 0.50
N ALA A 39 -4.23 -7.30 1.64
CA ALA A 39 -5.56 -7.87 1.82
C ALA A 39 -6.58 -7.24 0.86
N ILE A 40 -6.61 -5.90 0.75
CA ILE A 40 -7.46 -5.18 -0.20
C ILE A 40 -7.18 -5.65 -1.63
N THR A 41 -5.91 -5.71 -2.04
CA THR A 41 -5.54 -6.13 -3.40
C THR A 41 -5.93 -7.59 -3.68
N ALA A 42 -5.79 -8.49 -2.70
CA ALA A 42 -6.17 -9.89 -2.80
C ALA A 42 -7.69 -10.08 -2.87
N LEU A 43 -8.46 -9.32 -2.09
CA LEU A 43 -9.93 -9.32 -2.15
C LEU A 43 -10.42 -8.80 -3.50
N THR A 44 -9.82 -7.71 -4.02
CA THR A 44 -10.12 -7.21 -5.36
C THR A 44 -9.79 -8.26 -6.43
N PHE A 45 -8.64 -8.92 -6.34
CA PHE A 45 -8.32 -10.04 -7.24
C PHE A 45 -9.41 -11.12 -7.23
N ALA A 46 -9.84 -11.54 -6.04
CA ALA A 46 -10.83 -12.59 -5.87
C ALA A 46 -12.21 -12.17 -6.40
N GLN A 47 -12.65 -10.94 -6.14
CA GLN A 47 -13.91 -10.41 -6.68
C GLN A 47 -13.90 -10.43 -8.22
N TYR A 48 -12.82 -9.96 -8.84
CA TYR A 48 -12.73 -9.88 -10.30
C TYR A 48 -12.53 -11.25 -10.96
N ILE A 49 -11.79 -12.18 -10.37
CA ILE A 49 -11.64 -13.52 -10.98
C ILE A 49 -12.91 -14.37 -10.84
N LEU A 50 -13.70 -14.14 -9.78
CA LEU A 50 -14.95 -14.86 -9.54
C LEU A 50 -16.15 -14.27 -10.28
N LYS A 51 -16.17 -12.96 -10.58
CA LYS A 51 -17.32 -12.29 -11.19
C LYS A 51 -17.87 -12.98 -12.45
N PRO A 52 -17.07 -13.53 -13.39
CA PRO A 52 -17.59 -14.22 -14.57
C PRO A 52 -18.41 -15.48 -14.25
N PHE A 53 -18.18 -16.12 -13.09
CA PHE A 53 -18.93 -17.29 -12.64
C PHE A 53 -20.22 -16.91 -11.90
N TRP A 54 -20.34 -15.66 -11.46
CA TRP A 54 -21.55 -15.06 -10.88
C TRP A 54 -21.91 -13.78 -11.65
N PRO A 55 -22.38 -13.89 -12.91
CA PRO A 55 -22.63 -12.72 -13.75
C PRO A 55 -23.81 -11.86 -13.26
N VAL A 56 -24.85 -12.49 -12.71
CA VAL A 56 -26.10 -11.82 -12.30
C VAL A 56 -26.07 -11.36 -10.84
N CYS A 57 -25.29 -12.03 -9.98
CA CYS A 57 -25.23 -11.76 -8.55
C CYS A 57 -23.79 -11.50 -8.11
N GLU A 58 -23.62 -11.12 -6.84
CA GLU A 58 -22.29 -10.98 -6.27
C GLU A 58 -21.74 -12.35 -5.85
N PRO A 59 -20.43 -12.61 -6.04
CA PRO A 59 -19.83 -13.85 -5.57
C PRO A 59 -19.94 -13.94 -4.04
N PRO A 60 -20.19 -15.14 -3.48
CA PRO A 60 -20.32 -15.31 -2.05
C PRO A 60 -19.04 -14.90 -1.32
N SER A 61 -19.20 -14.22 -0.18
CA SER A 61 -18.09 -13.69 0.63
C SER A 61 -17.03 -14.74 0.95
N ASP A 62 -17.46 -15.94 1.30
CA ASP A 62 -16.57 -17.02 1.73
C ASP A 62 -15.68 -17.50 0.57
N ALA A 63 -16.21 -17.51 -0.66
CA ALA A 63 -15.43 -17.83 -1.85
C ALA A 63 -14.42 -16.72 -2.17
N VAL A 64 -14.81 -15.45 -2.03
CA VAL A 64 -13.90 -14.31 -2.23
C VAL A 64 -12.74 -14.38 -1.24
N ILE A 65 -13.01 -14.59 0.05
CA ILE A 65 -11.99 -14.71 1.10
C ILE A 65 -11.08 -15.90 0.84
N LEU A 66 -11.63 -17.06 0.48
CA LEU A 66 -10.84 -18.26 0.21
C LEU A 66 -9.92 -18.08 -1.00
N VAL A 67 -10.42 -17.51 -2.10
CA VAL A 67 -9.60 -17.24 -3.29
C VAL A 67 -8.53 -16.18 -3.00
N ALA A 68 -8.87 -15.13 -2.24
CA ALA A 68 -7.91 -14.13 -1.78
C ALA A 68 -6.80 -14.78 -0.93
N ALA A 69 -7.15 -15.66 0.01
CA ALA A 69 -6.18 -16.38 0.82
C ALA A 69 -5.29 -17.30 -0.02
N ILE A 70 -5.86 -18.02 -0.99
CA ILE A 70 -5.12 -18.89 -1.91
C ILE A 70 -4.09 -18.08 -2.71
N VAL A 71 -4.50 -16.96 -3.31
CA VAL A 71 -3.58 -16.15 -4.14
C VAL A 71 -2.49 -15.51 -3.28
N THR A 72 -2.80 -15.05 -2.06
CA THR A 72 -1.80 -14.51 -1.13
C THR A 72 -0.79 -15.58 -0.75
N CYS A 73 -1.23 -16.76 -0.31
CA CYS A 73 -0.35 -17.87 0.03
C CYS A 73 0.51 -18.31 -1.16
N PHE A 74 -0.08 -18.40 -2.36
CA PHE A 74 0.61 -18.77 -3.58
C PHE A 74 1.71 -17.77 -3.94
N LEU A 75 1.40 -16.47 -3.94
CA LEU A 75 2.38 -15.42 -4.23
C LEU A 75 3.47 -15.35 -3.17
N THR A 76 3.14 -15.50 -1.88
CA THR A 76 4.14 -15.60 -0.82
C THR A 76 5.07 -16.79 -1.06
N ALA A 77 4.54 -17.97 -1.37
CA ALA A 77 5.35 -19.15 -1.66
C ALA A 77 6.27 -18.96 -2.88
N LEU A 78 5.77 -18.31 -3.94
CA LEU A 78 6.58 -17.96 -5.11
C LEU A 78 7.71 -16.99 -4.76
N ASN A 79 7.43 -15.96 -3.97
CA ASN A 79 8.45 -15.01 -3.51
C ASN A 79 9.49 -15.66 -2.59
N CYS A 80 9.09 -16.65 -1.78
CA CYS A 80 10.03 -17.47 -1.01
C CYS A 80 10.91 -18.36 -1.91
N TYR A 81 10.43 -18.79 -3.08
CA TYR A 81 11.15 -19.68 -3.98
C TYR A 81 12.11 -18.94 -4.93
N ASN A 82 11.61 -17.99 -5.72
CA ASN A 82 12.43 -17.23 -6.66
C ASN A 82 11.80 -15.89 -7.06
N VAL A 83 12.31 -14.83 -6.47
CA VAL A 83 11.86 -13.45 -6.70
C VAL A 83 12.05 -13.00 -8.16
N LYS A 84 13.12 -13.44 -8.85
CA LYS A 84 13.48 -12.94 -10.20
C LYS A 84 12.49 -13.32 -11.29
N TRP A 85 11.91 -14.51 -11.20
CA TRP A 85 10.89 -14.95 -12.16
C TRP A 85 9.62 -14.13 -12.01
N VAL A 86 9.26 -13.91 -10.76
CA VAL A 86 8.03 -13.26 -10.35
C VAL A 86 8.04 -11.77 -10.71
N THR A 87 9.17 -11.09 -10.56
CA THR A 87 9.34 -9.69 -11.02
C THR A 87 9.26 -9.54 -12.55
N ARG A 88 9.85 -10.45 -13.34
CA ARG A 88 9.77 -10.39 -14.82
C ARG A 88 8.34 -10.53 -15.33
N VAL A 89 7.56 -11.40 -14.70
CA VAL A 89 6.15 -11.60 -15.04
C VAL A 89 5.35 -10.33 -14.71
N GLN A 90 5.60 -9.70 -13.57
CA GLN A 90 4.98 -8.43 -13.18
C GLN A 90 5.29 -7.28 -14.15
N ASP A 91 6.54 -7.14 -14.60
CA ASP A 91 6.95 -6.07 -15.52
C ASP A 91 6.17 -6.15 -16.84
N SER A 92 6.00 -7.37 -17.35
CA SER A 92 5.22 -7.63 -18.57
C SER A 92 3.75 -7.23 -18.42
N PHE A 93 3.14 -7.49 -17.25
CA PHE A 93 1.76 -7.08 -16.96
C PHE A 93 1.60 -5.56 -16.77
N THR A 94 2.68 -4.84 -16.45
CA THR A 94 2.62 -3.38 -16.24
C THR A 94 2.46 -2.62 -17.55
N ALA A 95 3.11 -3.07 -18.63
CA ALA A 95 2.88 -2.49 -19.96
C ALA A 95 1.45 -2.76 -20.44
N ALA A 96 0.95 -3.98 -20.21
CA ALA A 96 -0.41 -4.36 -20.56
C ALA A 96 -1.45 -3.51 -19.82
N LYS A 97 -1.25 -3.23 -18.51
CA LYS A 97 -2.09 -2.34 -17.67
C LYS A 97 -2.42 -1.02 -18.36
N ILE A 98 -1.38 -0.31 -18.79
CA ILE A 98 -1.52 1.02 -19.39
C ILE A 98 -2.29 0.93 -20.70
N LEU A 99 -1.98 -0.08 -21.53
CA LEU A 99 -2.65 -0.29 -22.81
C LEU A 99 -4.16 -0.52 -22.62
N ALA A 100 -4.56 -1.36 -21.66
CA ALA A 100 -5.98 -1.61 -21.42
C ALA A 100 -6.75 -0.40 -20.88
N LEU A 101 -6.12 0.42 -20.03
CA LEU A 101 -6.73 1.67 -19.58
C LEU A 101 -6.92 2.66 -20.74
N LEU A 102 -5.95 2.73 -21.66
CA LEU A 102 -6.10 3.52 -22.89
C LEU A 102 -7.20 2.99 -23.80
N LEU A 103 -7.29 1.68 -24.02
CA LEU A 103 -8.36 1.08 -24.81
C LEU A 103 -9.75 1.31 -24.18
N THR A 104 -9.84 1.24 -22.86
CA THR A 104 -11.05 1.53 -22.09
C THR A 104 -11.53 2.97 -22.33
N PHE A 105 -10.60 3.92 -22.29
CA PHE A 105 -10.90 5.31 -22.61
C PHE A 105 -11.35 5.48 -24.07
N ILE A 106 -10.63 4.90 -25.04
CA ILE A 106 -11.01 4.99 -26.46
C ILE A 106 -12.40 4.39 -26.71
N ALA A 107 -12.72 3.24 -26.10
CA ALA A 107 -14.02 2.61 -26.23
C ALA A 107 -15.16 3.49 -25.68
N SER A 108 -14.92 4.19 -24.57
CA SER A 108 -15.89 5.15 -24.02
C SER A 108 -16.14 6.35 -24.94
N LEU A 109 -15.10 6.84 -25.63
CA LEU A 109 -15.27 7.90 -26.63
C LEU A 109 -16.12 7.45 -27.81
N VAL A 110 -15.90 6.23 -28.31
CA VAL A 110 -16.72 5.67 -29.40
C VAL A 110 -18.18 5.53 -28.96
N TYR A 111 -18.43 5.08 -27.74
CA TYR A 111 -19.79 4.98 -27.16
C TYR A 111 -20.46 6.36 -27.11
N LEU A 112 -19.74 7.39 -26.66
CA LEU A 112 -20.22 8.76 -26.57
C LEU A 112 -20.52 9.35 -27.95
N PHE A 113 -19.61 9.20 -28.92
CA PHE A 113 -19.80 9.69 -30.29
C PHE A 113 -20.90 8.95 -31.06
N SER A 114 -21.35 7.80 -30.55
CA SER A 114 -22.51 7.08 -31.08
C SER A 114 -23.86 7.67 -30.61
N GLY A 115 -23.84 8.74 -29.82
CA GLY A 115 -25.03 9.50 -29.41
C GLY A 115 -25.51 9.24 -27.97
N HIS A 116 -24.80 8.41 -27.19
CA HIS A 116 -25.19 8.07 -25.81
C HIS A 116 -24.60 9.07 -24.80
N THR A 117 -25.18 10.27 -24.72
CA THR A 117 -24.72 11.35 -23.82
C THR A 117 -25.51 11.43 -22.51
N GLU A 118 -26.56 10.64 -22.35
CA GLU A 118 -27.55 10.74 -21.26
C GLU A 118 -26.91 10.68 -19.85
N ASN A 119 -25.89 9.85 -19.68
CA ASN A 119 -25.19 9.70 -18.38
C ASN A 119 -24.39 10.96 -17.99
N LEU A 120 -24.03 11.81 -18.96
CA LEU A 120 -23.22 13.01 -18.71
C LEU A 120 -24.04 14.26 -18.37
N GLU A 121 -25.36 14.24 -18.57
CA GLU A 121 -26.20 15.44 -18.38
C GLU A 121 -26.41 15.77 -16.89
N ASN A 122 -26.45 14.76 -16.01
CA ASN A 122 -26.80 14.92 -14.59
C ASN A 122 -25.73 14.37 -13.62
N ILE A 123 -24.44 14.45 -13.97
CA ILE A 123 -23.32 13.85 -13.20
C ILE A 123 -23.29 14.32 -11.73
N MET A 124 -23.62 15.60 -11.49
CA MET A 124 -23.56 16.22 -10.16
C MET A 124 -24.86 16.07 -9.33
N GLN A 125 -25.89 15.43 -9.88
CA GLN A 125 -27.16 15.29 -9.19
C GLN A 125 -27.04 14.32 -8.00
N GLY A 126 -27.51 14.74 -6.81
CA GLY A 126 -27.42 13.93 -5.59
C GLY A 126 -26.07 14.01 -4.87
N THR A 127 -25.23 15.00 -5.19
CA THR A 127 -23.94 15.20 -4.52
C THR A 127 -24.12 15.48 -3.02
N ILE A 128 -23.47 14.67 -2.19
CA ILE A 128 -23.39 14.86 -0.73
C ILE A 128 -22.19 15.77 -0.44
N THR A 129 -22.43 16.96 0.09
CA THR A 129 -21.40 17.99 0.35
C THR A 129 -20.93 18.02 1.80
N GLU A 130 -21.32 17.02 2.60
CA GLU A 130 -20.90 16.91 3.99
C GLU A 130 -19.37 16.73 4.08
N PRO A 131 -18.65 17.52 4.91
CA PRO A 131 -17.19 17.50 4.98
C PRO A 131 -16.60 16.12 5.26
N GLY A 132 -17.32 15.33 6.05
CA GLY A 132 -16.93 13.96 6.39
C GLY A 132 -16.96 12.99 5.21
N SER A 133 -18.02 13.04 4.41
CA SER A 133 -18.16 12.22 3.19
C SER A 133 -17.11 12.59 2.16
N ILE A 134 -16.79 13.88 2.04
CA ILE A 134 -15.69 14.39 1.21
C ILE A 134 -14.34 13.82 1.70
N ALA A 135 -14.09 13.79 3.00
CA ALA A 135 -12.84 13.23 3.55
C ALA A 135 -12.68 11.73 3.24
N ILE A 136 -13.76 10.94 3.37
CA ILE A 136 -13.75 9.51 3.02
C ILE A 136 -13.50 9.31 1.52
N ALA A 137 -14.09 10.14 0.65
CA ALA A 137 -13.83 10.11 -0.78
C ALA A 137 -12.35 10.43 -1.10
N PHE A 138 -11.76 11.41 -0.40
CA PHE A 138 -10.33 11.69 -0.51
C PHE A 138 -9.47 10.50 -0.08
N TYR A 139 -9.84 9.76 0.96
CA TYR A 139 -9.11 8.55 1.37
C TYR A 139 -9.17 7.43 0.32
N ALA A 140 -10.34 7.16 -0.25
CA ALA A 140 -10.45 6.20 -1.34
C ALA A 140 -9.61 6.62 -2.56
N GLY A 141 -9.59 7.93 -2.87
CA GLY A 141 -8.72 8.51 -3.89
C GLY A 141 -7.24 8.33 -3.57
N LEU A 142 -6.80 8.75 -2.38
CA LEU A 142 -5.41 8.66 -1.93
C LEU A 142 -4.89 7.23 -1.91
N PHE A 143 -5.74 6.25 -1.53
CA PHE A 143 -5.40 4.84 -1.61
C PHE A 143 -5.01 4.41 -3.02
N SER A 144 -5.75 4.88 -4.04
CA SER A 144 -5.43 4.60 -5.44
C SER A 144 -4.07 5.15 -5.87
N TYR A 145 -3.61 6.25 -5.24
CA TYR A 145 -2.29 6.83 -5.48
C TYR A 145 -1.20 6.29 -4.54
N SER A 146 -1.53 5.40 -3.60
CA SER A 146 -0.58 4.92 -2.59
C SER A 146 0.60 4.16 -3.21
N GLY A 147 1.73 4.17 -2.50
CA GLY A 147 2.99 3.55 -2.93
C GLY A 147 3.98 4.50 -3.61
N TRP A 148 3.62 5.76 -3.80
CA TRP A 148 4.55 6.79 -4.28
C TRP A 148 5.74 7.02 -3.35
N ASN A 149 5.55 6.81 -2.04
CA ASN A 149 6.59 6.93 -1.02
C ASN A 149 7.63 5.79 -1.10
N TYR A 150 7.29 4.65 -1.70
CA TYR A 150 8.23 3.53 -1.87
C TYR A 150 9.43 3.87 -2.76
N LEU A 151 9.30 4.83 -3.69
CA LEU A 151 10.43 5.33 -4.47
C LEU A 151 11.54 5.89 -3.55
N ASN A 152 11.18 6.42 -2.38
CA ASN A 152 12.15 6.92 -1.41
C ASN A 152 12.95 5.78 -0.75
N PHE A 153 12.42 4.57 -0.68
CA PHE A 153 13.12 3.41 -0.11
C PHE A 153 14.27 2.93 -1.00
N VAL A 154 14.17 3.18 -2.30
CA VAL A 154 15.12 2.72 -3.32
C VAL A 154 16.07 3.85 -3.73
N THR A 155 16.10 4.95 -2.97
CA THR A 155 16.93 6.13 -3.29
C THR A 155 18.43 5.81 -3.37
N GLU A 156 18.91 4.83 -2.58
CA GLU A 156 20.32 4.40 -2.60
C GLU A 156 20.70 3.66 -3.89
N GLU A 157 19.75 3.02 -4.57
CA GLU A 157 20.00 2.26 -5.81
C GLU A 157 19.73 3.12 -7.07
N LEU A 158 19.15 4.32 -6.91
CA LEU A 158 18.80 5.21 -8.01
C LEU A 158 20.05 5.91 -8.55
N GLN A 159 20.29 5.79 -9.86
CA GLN A 159 21.35 6.55 -10.53
C GLN A 159 21.05 8.06 -10.46
N ASP A 160 22.01 8.87 -10.00
CA ASP A 160 21.88 10.33 -9.83
C ASP A 160 20.58 10.78 -9.14
N PRO A 161 20.37 10.41 -7.86
CA PRO A 161 19.08 10.60 -7.18
C PRO A 161 18.69 12.07 -7.05
N TYR A 162 19.65 13.01 -7.05
CA TYR A 162 19.38 14.45 -6.95
C TYR A 162 18.63 15.02 -8.16
N LYS A 163 18.84 14.45 -9.35
CA LYS A 163 18.20 14.89 -10.59
C LYS A 163 17.03 13.99 -10.96
N ASN A 164 17.22 12.68 -10.82
CA ASN A 164 16.27 11.70 -11.32
C ASN A 164 15.07 11.51 -10.39
N LEU A 165 15.23 11.62 -9.07
CA LEU A 165 14.09 11.49 -8.14
C LEU A 165 13.04 12.60 -8.35
N PRO A 166 13.39 13.91 -8.40
CA PRO A 166 12.41 14.96 -8.66
C PRO A 166 11.78 14.83 -10.05
N ARG A 167 12.57 14.50 -11.08
CA ARG A 167 12.06 14.30 -12.44
C ARG A 167 11.07 13.15 -12.51
N ALA A 168 11.38 12.04 -11.86
CA ALA A 168 10.50 10.88 -11.79
C ALA A 168 9.15 11.28 -11.17
N ILE A 169 9.15 12.00 -10.04
CA ILE A 169 7.92 12.45 -9.37
C ILE A 169 7.13 13.44 -10.23
N CYS A 170 7.80 14.45 -10.82
CA CYS A 170 7.14 15.48 -11.63
C CYS A 170 6.55 14.92 -12.94
N ILE A 171 7.05 13.78 -13.44
CA ILE A 171 6.51 13.12 -14.64
C ILE A 171 5.44 12.09 -14.23
N SER A 172 5.70 11.25 -13.24
CA SER A 172 4.81 10.15 -12.88
C SER A 172 3.48 10.66 -12.30
N MET A 173 3.50 11.66 -11.41
CA MET A 173 2.29 12.13 -10.73
C MET A 173 1.24 12.72 -11.69
N PRO A 174 1.59 13.62 -12.63
CA PRO A 174 0.64 14.11 -13.61
C PRO A 174 0.16 13.02 -14.57
N VAL A 175 1.03 12.11 -14.99
CA VAL A 175 0.66 11.02 -15.89
C VAL A 175 -0.34 10.07 -15.24
N VAL A 176 -0.10 9.64 -13.99
CA VAL A 176 -1.05 8.81 -13.24
C VAL A 176 -2.38 9.55 -13.05
N THR A 177 -2.31 10.85 -12.73
CA THR A 177 -3.52 11.67 -12.58
C THR A 177 -4.32 11.76 -13.86
N LEU A 178 -3.67 11.98 -15.00
CA LEU A 178 -4.32 11.99 -16.29
C LEU A 178 -4.98 10.63 -16.60
N VAL A 179 -4.28 9.52 -16.38
CA VAL A 179 -4.84 8.18 -16.63
C VAL A 179 -6.06 7.91 -15.74
N TYR A 180 -6.01 8.28 -14.46
CA TYR A 180 -7.12 8.08 -13.54
C TYR A 180 -8.31 8.98 -13.86
N THR A 181 -8.11 10.24 -14.25
CA THR A 181 -9.21 11.11 -14.67
C THR A 181 -9.86 10.62 -15.96
N LEU A 182 -9.07 10.17 -16.94
CA LEU A 182 -9.58 9.58 -18.18
C LEU A 182 -10.36 8.28 -17.92
N THR A 183 -9.91 7.45 -16.99
CA THR A 183 -10.61 6.20 -16.61
C THR A 183 -11.94 6.50 -15.92
N ASN A 184 -11.96 7.46 -14.99
CA ASN A 184 -13.21 7.89 -14.35
C ASN A 184 -14.18 8.48 -15.38
N PHE A 185 -13.70 9.34 -16.27
CA PHE A 185 -14.50 9.86 -17.38
C PHE A 185 -15.10 8.73 -18.23
N ALA A 186 -14.31 7.70 -18.55
CA ALA A 186 -14.78 6.54 -19.30
C ALA A 186 -15.93 5.82 -18.57
N PHE A 187 -15.83 5.64 -17.25
CA PHE A 187 -16.90 5.03 -16.46
C PHE A 187 -18.16 5.90 -16.43
N PHE A 188 -18.04 7.21 -16.16
CA PHE A 188 -19.19 8.13 -16.14
C PHE A 188 -19.87 8.29 -17.51
N ALA A 189 -19.14 8.11 -18.62
CA ALA A 189 -19.75 8.18 -19.95
C ALA A 189 -20.69 6.99 -20.23
N VAL A 190 -20.39 5.81 -19.68
CA VAL A 190 -21.05 4.54 -20.05
C VAL A 190 -21.99 4.02 -18.96
N LEU A 191 -21.65 4.25 -17.69
CA LEU A 191 -22.38 3.77 -16.53
C LEU A 191 -23.18 4.89 -15.86
N SER A 192 -24.35 4.54 -15.36
CA SER A 192 -25.15 5.41 -14.50
C SER A 192 -24.64 5.40 -13.05
N ASN A 193 -24.99 6.42 -12.28
CA ASN A 193 -24.62 6.52 -10.86
C ASN A 193 -25.06 5.29 -10.04
N ASN A 194 -26.26 4.75 -10.31
CA ASN A 194 -26.78 3.58 -9.60
C ASN A 194 -25.99 2.30 -9.92
N GLU A 195 -25.58 2.12 -11.17
CA GLU A 195 -24.78 0.95 -11.60
C GLU A 195 -23.37 0.99 -11.01
N MET A 196 -22.76 2.17 -10.88
CA MET A 196 -21.45 2.28 -10.25
C MET A 196 -21.50 2.01 -8.74
N ILE A 197 -22.50 2.54 -8.03
CA ILE A 197 -22.64 2.35 -6.58
C ILE A 197 -23.05 0.90 -6.24
N GLY A 198 -23.88 0.27 -7.07
CA GLY A 198 -24.38 -1.09 -6.85
C GLY A 198 -23.39 -2.20 -7.23
N SER A 199 -22.24 -1.87 -7.84
CA SER A 199 -21.31 -2.83 -8.42
C SER A 199 -19.98 -2.88 -7.67
N ASN A 200 -19.63 -4.05 -7.12
CA ASN A 200 -18.29 -4.27 -6.54
C ASN A 200 -17.18 -4.37 -7.60
N ALA A 201 -17.53 -4.68 -8.85
CA ALA A 201 -16.60 -4.85 -9.97
C ALA A 201 -16.92 -3.89 -11.13
N VAL A 202 -16.78 -2.58 -10.90
CA VAL A 202 -17.17 -1.51 -11.83
C VAL A 202 -16.61 -1.71 -13.25
N ALA A 203 -15.36 -2.17 -13.40
CA ALA A 203 -14.78 -2.38 -14.73
C ALA A 203 -15.43 -3.55 -15.50
N VAL A 204 -15.96 -4.56 -14.80
CA VAL A 204 -16.71 -5.66 -15.44
C VAL A 204 -18.06 -5.14 -15.92
N THR A 205 -18.77 -4.39 -15.07
CA THR A 205 -20.07 -3.77 -15.41
C THR A 205 -19.95 -2.80 -16.58
N PHE A 206 -18.86 -2.02 -16.63
CA PHE A 206 -18.51 -1.20 -17.79
C PHE A 206 -18.31 -2.06 -19.05
N SER A 207 -17.56 -3.16 -18.92
CA SER A 207 -17.27 -4.05 -20.03
C SER A 207 -18.49 -4.83 -20.52
N ASP A 208 -19.46 -5.14 -19.66
CA ASP A 208 -20.73 -5.78 -20.05
C ASP A 208 -21.51 -4.88 -21.02
N LYS A 209 -21.51 -3.56 -20.81
CA LYS A 209 -22.18 -2.62 -21.72
C LYS A 209 -21.46 -2.43 -23.06
N ILE A 210 -20.13 -2.47 -23.08
CA ILE A 210 -19.35 -2.23 -24.31
C ILE A 210 -19.10 -3.51 -25.11
N LEU A 211 -18.60 -4.55 -24.45
CA LEU A 211 -18.11 -5.77 -25.08
C LEU A 211 -19.13 -6.92 -25.04
N GLY A 212 -20.21 -6.79 -24.25
CA GLY A 212 -21.23 -7.81 -24.11
C GLY A 212 -20.64 -9.16 -23.72
N VAL A 213 -20.72 -10.13 -24.63
CA VAL A 213 -20.28 -11.53 -24.42
C VAL A 213 -18.78 -11.64 -24.07
N MET A 214 -17.96 -10.64 -24.41
CA MET A 214 -16.52 -10.64 -24.14
C MET A 214 -16.12 -9.92 -22.84
N SER A 215 -17.07 -9.62 -21.94
CA SER A 215 -16.78 -8.93 -20.67
C SER A 215 -15.84 -9.67 -19.72
N TRP A 216 -15.81 -11.01 -19.82
CA TRP A 216 -14.90 -11.86 -19.07
C TRP A 216 -13.42 -11.52 -19.30
N ILE A 217 -13.07 -10.95 -20.47
CA ILE A 217 -11.70 -10.50 -20.78
C ILE A 217 -11.27 -9.40 -19.81
N MET A 218 -12.15 -8.42 -19.54
CA MET A 218 -11.86 -7.34 -18.59
C MET A 218 -11.66 -7.88 -17.18
N SER A 219 -12.49 -8.86 -16.77
CA SER A 219 -12.37 -9.52 -15.47
C SER A 219 -11.01 -10.17 -15.26
N ILE A 220 -10.57 -10.99 -16.24
CA ILE A 220 -9.26 -11.64 -16.20
C ILE A 220 -8.14 -10.60 -16.22
N PHE A 221 -8.30 -9.55 -17.03
CA PHE A 221 -7.30 -8.50 -17.14
C PHE A 221 -7.09 -7.78 -15.81
N VAL A 222 -8.16 -7.33 -15.15
CA VAL A 222 -8.08 -6.68 -13.82
C VAL A 222 -7.56 -7.64 -12.75
N ALA A 223 -7.91 -8.93 -12.83
CA ALA A 223 -7.34 -9.95 -11.95
C ALA A 223 -5.81 -10.08 -12.15
N LEU A 224 -5.31 -10.16 -13.39
CA LEU A 224 -3.87 -10.17 -13.65
C LEU A 224 -3.18 -8.89 -13.17
N CYS A 225 -3.88 -7.75 -13.26
CA CYS A 225 -3.38 -6.48 -12.78
C CYS A 225 -3.18 -6.46 -11.26
N THR A 226 -4.19 -6.90 -10.51
CA THR A 226 -4.16 -6.98 -9.05
C THR A 226 -3.16 -8.04 -8.58
N PHE A 227 -3.05 -9.18 -9.29
CA PHE A 227 -2.02 -10.19 -9.04
C PHE A 227 -0.61 -9.61 -9.10
N GLY A 228 -0.29 -8.83 -10.14
CA GLY A 228 1.00 -8.16 -10.27
C GLY A 228 1.26 -7.11 -9.19
N SER A 229 0.22 -6.35 -8.79
CA SER A 229 0.34 -5.34 -7.72
C SER A 229 0.57 -5.98 -6.35
N LEU A 230 -0.18 -7.04 -6.02
CA LEU A 230 -0.02 -7.80 -4.78
C LEU A 230 1.38 -8.39 -4.67
N ASN A 231 1.88 -8.93 -5.78
CA ASN A 231 3.24 -9.43 -5.85
C ASN A 231 4.29 -8.34 -5.57
N GLY A 232 4.15 -7.18 -6.22
CA GLY A 232 5.06 -6.05 -6.02
C GLY A 232 5.07 -5.55 -4.58
N ALA A 233 3.90 -5.51 -3.93
CA ALA A 233 3.76 -5.12 -2.54
C ALA A 233 4.42 -6.12 -1.58
N ILE A 234 4.22 -7.43 -1.78
CA ILE A 234 4.88 -8.50 -1.02
C ILE A 234 6.41 -8.35 -1.13
N TYR A 235 6.92 -8.14 -2.35
CA TYR A 235 8.36 -7.94 -2.58
C TYR A 235 8.89 -6.68 -1.88
N ALA A 236 8.24 -5.53 -2.06
CA ALA A 236 8.67 -4.26 -1.49
C ALA A 236 8.69 -4.29 0.05
N SER A 237 7.71 -4.94 0.67
CA SER A 237 7.59 -5.02 2.13
C SER A 237 8.79 -5.67 2.83
N SER A 238 9.37 -6.68 2.20
CA SER A 238 10.53 -7.41 2.74
C SER A 238 11.72 -6.51 3.01
N ARG A 239 11.95 -5.48 2.18
CA ARG A 239 13.07 -4.53 2.33
C ARG A 239 12.89 -3.62 3.54
N LEU A 240 11.65 -3.18 3.82
CA LEU A 240 11.37 -2.31 4.96
C LEU A 240 11.67 -3.02 6.29
N PHE A 241 11.24 -4.27 6.43
CA PHE A 241 11.47 -5.04 7.66
C PHE A 241 12.92 -5.43 7.84
N PHE A 242 13.64 -5.64 6.73
CA PHE A 242 15.08 -5.83 6.76
C PHE A 242 15.81 -4.63 7.38
N VAL A 243 15.47 -3.40 6.95
CA VAL A 243 16.04 -2.16 7.50
C VAL A 243 15.66 -1.97 8.97
N GLY A 244 14.42 -2.31 9.35
CA GLY A 244 13.96 -2.24 10.74
C GLY A 244 14.74 -3.16 11.69
N ALA A 245 14.96 -4.40 11.27
CA ALA A 245 15.71 -5.37 12.05
C ALA A 245 17.20 -5.01 12.16
N ARG A 246 17.80 -4.47 11.08
CA ARG A 246 19.20 -3.98 11.12
C ARG A 246 19.41 -2.87 12.15
N ASN A 247 18.40 -2.03 12.37
CA ASN A 247 18.44 -0.97 13.39
C ASN A 247 18.05 -1.46 14.80
N GLY A 248 17.85 -2.77 15.00
CA GLY A 248 17.50 -3.33 16.30
C GLY A 248 16.05 -3.07 16.75
N HIS A 249 15.20 -2.55 15.86
CA HIS A 249 13.80 -2.23 16.14
C HIS A 249 12.86 -3.42 15.90
N LEU A 250 13.30 -4.45 15.17
CA LEU A 250 12.58 -5.70 14.99
C LEU A 250 13.38 -6.91 15.50
N PRO A 251 12.70 -8.02 15.86
CA PRO A 251 13.35 -9.29 16.12
C PRO A 251 14.21 -9.75 14.94
N LEU A 252 15.40 -10.26 15.25
CA LEU A 252 16.35 -10.78 14.26
C LEU A 252 15.76 -11.88 13.37
N ALA A 253 14.80 -12.66 13.88
CA ALA A 253 14.06 -13.67 13.12
C ALA A 253 13.47 -13.12 11.81
N ILE A 254 13.01 -11.86 11.81
CA ILE A 254 12.35 -11.24 10.64
C ILE A 254 13.38 -10.88 9.56
N SER A 255 14.64 -10.62 9.92
CA SER A 255 15.73 -10.33 8.97
C SER A 255 16.51 -11.54 8.47
N LEU A 256 16.15 -12.75 8.88
CA LEU A 256 16.87 -13.95 8.43
C LEU A 256 16.65 -14.18 6.92
N ILE A 257 17.71 -14.59 6.24
CA ILE A 257 17.73 -14.84 4.79
C ILE A 257 18.00 -16.32 4.53
N ASP A 258 17.24 -16.94 3.63
CA ASP A 258 17.43 -18.34 3.21
C ASP A 258 18.79 -18.53 2.51
N VAL A 259 19.53 -19.58 2.89
CA VAL A 259 20.89 -19.82 2.41
C VAL A 259 20.94 -20.19 0.93
N LYS A 260 19.95 -20.92 0.42
CA LYS A 260 19.97 -21.41 -0.98
C LYS A 260 19.40 -20.39 -1.96
N ARG A 261 18.42 -19.60 -1.53
CA ARG A 261 17.60 -18.76 -2.41
C ARG A 261 17.82 -17.27 -2.18
N LEU A 262 18.50 -16.89 -1.10
CA LEU A 262 18.75 -15.50 -0.72
C LEU A 262 17.45 -14.69 -0.56
N THR A 263 16.39 -15.33 -0.06
CA THR A 263 15.07 -14.71 0.15
C THR A 263 14.73 -14.61 1.64
N PRO A 264 14.04 -13.53 2.09
CA PRO A 264 13.73 -13.31 3.50
C PRO A 264 12.45 -14.07 3.93
N VAL A 265 12.50 -15.39 3.90
CA VAL A 265 11.35 -16.31 4.11
C VAL A 265 10.55 -16.01 5.39
N PRO A 266 11.15 -15.79 6.57
CA PRO A 266 10.37 -15.58 7.79
C PRO A 266 9.54 -14.30 7.78
N SER A 267 10.05 -13.21 7.20
CA SER A 267 9.29 -11.96 7.05
C SER A 267 8.08 -12.13 6.13
N LEU A 268 8.27 -12.82 5.00
CA LEU A 268 7.22 -13.10 4.03
C LEU A 268 6.10 -13.95 4.64
N ILE A 269 6.45 -14.97 5.42
CA ILE A 269 5.48 -15.83 6.11
C ILE A 269 4.73 -15.04 7.18
N PHE A 270 5.43 -14.25 7.99
CA PHE A 270 4.80 -13.41 9.00
C PHE A 270 3.78 -12.45 8.37
N MET A 271 4.17 -11.79 7.29
CA MET A 271 3.29 -10.89 6.53
C MET A 271 2.10 -11.59 5.93
N CYS A 272 2.28 -12.81 5.40
CA CYS A 272 1.20 -13.64 4.92
C CYS A 272 0.19 -13.93 6.03
N ILE A 273 0.65 -14.36 7.22
CA ILE A 273 -0.22 -14.64 8.37
C ILE A 273 -1.03 -13.41 8.76
N VAL A 274 -0.40 -12.23 8.90
CA VAL A 274 -1.13 -11.00 9.25
C VAL A 274 -2.13 -10.61 8.16
N THR A 275 -1.76 -10.76 6.89
CA THR A 275 -2.66 -10.51 5.76
C THR A 275 -3.88 -11.45 5.80
N LEU A 276 -3.68 -12.74 6.07
CA LEU A 276 -4.76 -13.73 6.20
C LEU A 276 -5.74 -13.39 7.33
N VAL A 277 -5.26 -12.88 8.46
CA VAL A 277 -6.13 -12.42 9.56
C VAL A 277 -6.98 -11.24 9.10
N LEU A 278 -6.40 -10.28 8.37
CA LEU A 278 -7.14 -9.12 7.87
C LEU A 278 -8.13 -9.46 6.76
N LEU A 279 -7.90 -10.53 5.97
CA LEU A 279 -8.87 -11.01 4.98
C LEU A 279 -10.21 -11.44 5.61
N MET A 280 -10.23 -11.77 6.91
CA MET A 280 -11.49 -12.07 7.61
C MET A 280 -12.40 -10.85 7.73
N SER A 281 -11.84 -9.63 7.61
CA SER A 281 -12.60 -8.39 7.50
C SER A 281 -13.08 -8.24 6.05
N ASN A 282 -14.22 -8.85 5.72
CA ASN A 282 -14.85 -8.88 4.38
C ASN A 282 -15.24 -7.50 3.79
N ASN A 283 -14.82 -6.38 4.39
CA ASN A 283 -15.15 -5.03 3.95
C ASN A 283 -13.92 -4.25 3.50
N VAL A 284 -13.71 -4.20 2.18
CA VAL A 284 -12.61 -3.47 1.53
C VAL A 284 -12.64 -1.98 1.85
N GLN A 285 -13.82 -1.36 1.89
CA GLN A 285 -13.94 0.08 2.10
C GLN A 285 -13.53 0.48 3.53
N SER A 286 -13.93 -0.29 4.53
CA SER A 286 -13.49 -0.08 5.91
C SER A 286 -11.98 -0.27 6.06
N LEU A 287 -11.41 -1.29 5.39
CA LEU A 287 -9.96 -1.52 5.37
C LEU A 287 -9.20 -0.35 4.71
N ILE A 288 -9.76 0.24 3.64
CA ILE A 288 -9.19 1.43 2.99
C ILE A 288 -9.14 2.59 3.98
N VAL A 289 -10.27 2.96 4.60
CA VAL A 289 -10.28 4.12 5.53
C VAL A 289 -9.36 3.87 6.72
N TYR A 290 -9.36 2.65 7.25
CA TYR A 290 -8.45 2.24 8.32
C TYR A 290 -6.98 2.45 7.94
N VAL A 291 -6.55 1.92 6.78
CA VAL A 291 -5.15 2.01 6.37
C VAL A 291 -4.74 3.44 6.01
N THR A 292 -5.57 4.18 5.28
CA THR A 292 -5.25 5.54 4.84
C THR A 292 -5.30 6.55 5.97
N GLY A 293 -6.20 6.37 6.95
CA GLY A 293 -6.26 7.22 8.13
C GLY A 293 -4.99 7.09 8.97
N VAL A 294 -4.53 5.86 9.18
CA VAL A 294 -3.27 5.58 9.88
C VAL A 294 -2.06 6.07 9.08
N GLU A 295 -2.02 5.86 7.77
CA GLU A 295 -0.98 6.39 6.89
C GLU A 295 -0.91 7.93 6.96
N ALA A 296 -2.07 8.61 6.95
CA ALA A 296 -2.16 10.06 7.05
C ALA A 296 -1.54 10.61 8.35
N LEU A 297 -1.70 9.92 9.49
CA LEU A 297 -1.05 10.29 10.74
C LEU A 297 0.49 10.29 10.62
N PHE A 298 1.05 9.27 9.97
CA PHE A 298 2.50 9.21 9.77
C PHE A 298 3.01 10.17 8.71
N ILE A 299 2.20 10.49 7.70
CA ILE A 299 2.49 11.58 6.75
C ILE A 299 2.57 12.92 7.49
N ILE A 300 1.65 13.21 8.42
CA ILE A 300 1.71 14.40 9.28
C ILE A 300 3.03 14.41 10.07
N CYS A 301 3.43 13.29 10.66
CA CYS A 301 4.70 13.16 11.35
C CYS A 301 5.90 13.44 10.42
N SER A 302 5.98 12.82 9.25
CA SER A 302 7.07 13.03 8.28
C SER A 302 7.19 14.49 7.84
N ILE A 303 6.08 15.17 7.52
CA ILE A 303 6.09 16.58 7.11
C ILE A 303 6.45 17.49 8.28
N SER A 304 5.92 17.20 9.47
CA SER A 304 6.29 17.93 10.69
C SER A 304 7.78 17.78 10.97
N GLY A 305 8.35 16.59 10.76
CA GLY A 305 9.79 16.34 10.85
C GLY A 305 10.59 17.16 9.85
N LEU A 306 10.12 17.28 8.60
CA LEU A 306 10.73 18.16 7.60
C LEU A 306 10.74 19.63 8.08
N LEU A 307 9.61 20.14 8.57
CA LEU A 307 9.52 21.52 9.08
C LEU A 307 10.39 21.73 10.33
N TRP A 308 10.43 20.75 11.22
CA TRP A 308 11.28 20.74 12.40
C TRP A 308 12.76 20.78 12.04
N LEU A 309 13.23 19.91 11.14
CA LEU A 309 14.60 19.91 10.63
C LEU A 309 14.93 21.19 9.85
N ARG A 310 13.93 21.85 9.26
CA ARG A 310 14.13 23.17 8.65
C ARG A 310 14.49 24.23 9.67
N TYR A 311 13.90 24.16 10.87
CA TYR A 311 14.13 25.09 11.96
C TYR A 311 15.40 24.75 12.75
N THR A 312 15.61 23.47 13.12
CA THR A 312 16.72 23.05 13.99
C THR A 312 18.06 22.93 13.26
N GLN A 313 18.06 22.53 11.99
CA GLN A 313 19.28 22.35 11.18
C GLN A 313 19.27 23.21 9.91
N PRO A 314 19.31 24.56 10.02
CA PRO A 314 19.14 25.46 8.88
C PRO A 314 20.32 25.40 7.89
N THR A 315 21.53 25.10 8.37
CA THR A 315 22.78 25.08 7.58
C THR A 315 23.06 23.76 6.87
N ALA A 316 22.27 22.71 7.13
CA ALA A 316 22.43 21.41 6.49
C ALA A 316 22.34 21.54 4.95
N GLN A 317 23.20 20.81 4.24
CA GLN A 317 23.18 20.81 2.78
C GLN A 317 21.88 20.18 2.28
N ARG A 318 21.09 20.95 1.53
CA ARG A 318 19.82 20.51 0.93
C ARG A 318 19.92 20.67 -0.59
N PRO A 319 20.22 19.59 -1.31
CA PRO A 319 20.35 19.61 -2.78
C PRO A 319 19.03 19.94 -3.49
N ILE A 320 17.90 19.64 -2.86
CA ILE A 320 16.55 19.97 -3.34
C ILE A 320 15.88 20.84 -2.27
N LYS A 321 15.49 22.06 -2.65
CA LYS A 321 14.75 22.99 -1.79
C LYS A 321 13.43 23.37 -2.45
N VAL A 322 12.34 23.06 -1.77
CA VAL A 322 10.99 23.51 -2.14
C VAL A 322 10.57 24.71 -1.28
N ASN A 323 9.63 25.51 -1.77
CA ASN A 323 9.06 26.62 -1.01
C ASN A 323 8.35 26.09 0.26
N LEU A 324 8.46 26.79 1.38
CA LEU A 324 7.87 26.42 2.68
C LEU A 324 6.34 26.38 2.66
N LEU A 325 5.71 27.18 1.79
CA LEU A 325 4.25 27.20 1.66
C LEU A 325 3.69 25.83 1.27
N LEU A 326 4.41 25.05 0.47
CA LEU A 326 3.96 23.74 -0.01
C LEU A 326 3.82 22.69 1.13
N PRO A 327 4.86 22.40 1.95
CA PRO A 327 4.70 21.47 3.06
C PRO A 327 3.73 21.98 4.13
N ILE A 328 3.63 23.30 4.35
CA ILE A 328 2.65 23.86 5.30
C ILE A 328 1.22 23.64 4.80
N ALA A 329 0.94 23.96 3.53
CA ALA A 329 -0.39 23.72 2.94
C ALA A 329 -0.75 22.23 2.96
N PHE A 330 0.20 21.36 2.62
CA PHE A 330 0.00 19.92 2.66
C PHE A 330 -0.29 19.40 4.08
N LEU A 331 0.46 19.89 5.09
CA LEU A 331 0.22 19.57 6.50
C LEU A 331 -1.21 19.96 6.92
N VAL A 332 -1.67 21.17 6.57
CA VAL A 332 -3.02 21.66 6.89
C VAL A 332 -4.08 20.76 6.25
N ILE A 333 -3.94 20.42 4.96
CA ILE A 333 -4.91 19.58 4.25
C ILE A 333 -5.00 18.19 4.89
N VAL A 334 -3.87 17.53 5.12
CA VAL A 334 -3.86 16.18 5.71
C VAL A 334 -4.39 16.19 7.14
N THR A 335 -4.08 17.23 7.92
CA THR A 335 -4.63 17.40 9.27
C THR A 335 -6.16 17.55 9.24
N CYS A 336 -6.70 18.36 8.34
CA CYS A 336 -8.15 18.48 8.16
C CYS A 336 -8.80 17.15 7.77
N LEU A 337 -8.19 16.36 6.87
CA LEU A 337 -8.69 15.04 6.49
C LEU A 337 -8.78 14.09 7.68
N VAL A 338 -7.73 14.02 8.51
CA VAL A 338 -7.71 13.19 9.72
C VAL A 338 -8.79 13.66 10.70
N VAL A 339 -8.89 14.96 10.96
CA VAL A 339 -9.88 15.51 11.91
C VAL A 339 -11.31 15.20 11.46
N PHE A 340 -11.64 15.41 10.18
CA PHE A 340 -12.98 15.08 9.68
C PHE A 340 -13.29 13.59 9.72
N SER A 341 -12.28 12.75 9.50
CA SER A 341 -12.43 11.29 9.57
C SER A 341 -12.68 10.78 10.99
N CYS A 342 -12.14 11.46 12.01
CA CYS A 342 -12.48 11.18 13.40
C CYS A 342 -13.98 11.37 13.71
N PHE A 343 -14.67 12.25 12.99
CA PHE A 343 -16.11 12.49 13.20
C PHE A 343 -16.99 11.51 12.41
N THR A 344 -16.55 11.04 11.24
CA THR A 344 -17.34 10.12 10.42
C THR A 344 -17.13 8.66 10.74
N GLN A 345 -15.88 8.26 10.99
CA GLN A 345 -15.48 6.88 11.25
C GLN A 345 -14.61 6.81 12.53
N PRO A 346 -15.18 7.16 13.70
CA PRO A 346 -14.44 7.24 14.96
C PRO A 346 -13.90 5.88 15.42
N VAL A 347 -14.57 4.78 15.06
CA VAL A 347 -14.18 3.43 15.51
C VAL A 347 -12.91 3.00 14.78
N GLU A 348 -12.89 3.12 13.46
CA GLU A 348 -11.77 2.74 12.61
C GLU A 348 -10.51 3.55 12.94
N VAL A 349 -10.67 4.87 13.05
CA VAL A 349 -9.55 5.76 13.43
C VAL A 349 -9.12 5.49 14.87
N GLY A 350 -10.07 5.30 15.79
CA GLY A 350 -9.79 5.01 17.20
C GLY A 350 -9.01 3.70 17.41
N VAL A 351 -9.37 2.65 16.68
CA VAL A 351 -8.63 1.37 16.67
C VAL A 351 -7.21 1.57 16.13
N GLY A 352 -7.05 2.33 15.05
CA GLY A 352 -5.73 2.66 14.51
C GLY A 352 -4.83 3.39 15.51
N VAL A 353 -5.36 4.43 16.16
CA VAL A 353 -4.63 5.20 17.20
C VAL A 353 -4.32 4.34 18.42
N ALA A 354 -5.27 3.51 18.87
CA ALA A 354 -5.04 2.58 19.97
C ALA A 354 -3.93 1.57 19.63
N PHE A 355 -3.89 1.08 18.39
CA PHE A 355 -2.84 0.17 17.93
C PHE A 355 -1.46 0.83 17.85
N ILE A 356 -1.40 2.11 17.44
CA ILE A 356 -0.17 2.92 17.52
C ILE A 356 0.27 3.04 18.99
N ALA A 357 -0.65 3.38 19.90
CA ALA A 357 -0.35 3.52 21.32
C ALA A 357 0.15 2.20 21.96
N LEU A 358 -0.36 1.04 21.52
CA LEU A 358 0.12 -0.28 21.93
C LEU A 358 1.57 -0.56 21.49
N GLY A 359 2.08 0.14 20.47
CA GLY A 359 3.49 0.06 20.10
C GLY A 359 4.41 0.66 21.18
N VAL A 360 3.96 1.63 21.98
CA VAL A 360 4.77 2.28 23.03
C VAL A 360 5.22 1.30 24.12
N PRO A 361 4.34 0.52 24.79
CA PRO A 361 4.79 -0.44 25.79
C PRO A 361 5.69 -1.53 25.18
N VAL A 362 5.44 -1.95 23.94
CA VAL A 362 6.29 -2.90 23.22
C VAL A 362 7.70 -2.30 23.03
N PHE A 363 7.80 -1.03 22.61
CA PHE A 363 9.08 -0.33 22.50
C PHE A 363 9.82 -0.26 23.84
N CYS A 364 9.10 0.08 24.92
CA CYS A 364 9.69 0.17 26.26
C CYS A 364 10.27 -1.17 26.71
N VAL A 365 9.56 -2.28 26.51
CA VAL A 365 9.98 -3.63 26.93
C VAL A 365 11.08 -4.19 26.05
N PHE A 366 10.98 -4.06 24.74
CA PHE A 366 11.88 -4.73 23.81
C PHE A 366 13.08 -3.91 23.35
N ILE A 367 13.03 -2.57 23.41
CA ILE A 367 14.10 -1.71 22.89
C ILE A 367 14.71 -0.85 23.99
N MET A 368 13.89 -0.13 24.77
CA MET A 368 14.40 0.76 25.82
C MET A 368 15.00 -0.01 27.00
N TRP A 369 14.45 -1.17 27.35
CA TRP A 369 14.93 -1.97 28.46
C TRP A 369 16.25 -2.68 28.13
N LYS A 370 17.38 -2.09 28.57
CA LYS A 370 18.72 -2.65 28.35
C LYS A 370 19.05 -3.85 29.24
N ASN A 371 18.63 -3.82 30.51
CA ASN A 371 18.92 -4.88 31.49
C ASN A 371 17.81 -5.94 31.51
N LYS A 372 17.64 -6.62 30.38
CA LYS A 372 16.63 -7.67 30.23
C LYS A 372 16.97 -8.88 31.12
N PRO A 373 15.99 -9.48 31.81
CA PRO A 373 16.23 -10.71 32.56
C PRO A 373 16.66 -11.83 31.61
N SER A 374 17.57 -12.70 32.08
CA SER A 374 18.21 -13.75 31.29
C SER A 374 17.22 -14.70 30.63
N TRP A 375 16.09 -15.00 31.28
CA TRP A 375 15.04 -15.84 30.70
C TRP A 375 14.45 -15.24 29.42
N MET A 376 14.23 -13.93 29.36
CA MET A 376 13.63 -13.27 28.20
C MET A 376 14.59 -13.25 27.02
N VAL A 377 15.88 -12.99 27.28
CA VAL A 377 16.93 -13.08 26.27
C VAL A 377 17.06 -14.52 25.74
N ASN A 378 17.00 -15.52 26.63
CA ASN A 378 17.05 -16.93 26.24
C ASN A 378 15.85 -17.35 25.40
N VAL A 379 14.64 -16.87 25.71
CA VAL A 379 13.43 -17.13 24.91
C VAL A 379 13.55 -16.49 23.52
N CYS A 380 13.96 -15.22 23.43
CA CYS A 380 14.16 -14.56 22.14
C CYS A 380 15.24 -15.26 21.30
N ASN A 381 16.36 -15.66 21.91
CA ASN A 381 17.41 -16.40 21.22
C ASN A 381 16.92 -17.79 20.78
N SER A 382 16.20 -18.50 21.64
CA SER A 382 15.60 -19.80 21.30
C SER A 382 14.63 -19.68 20.14
N PHE A 383 13.78 -18.65 20.12
CA PHE A 383 12.89 -18.34 19.01
C PHE A 383 13.65 -18.05 17.72
N ASN A 384 14.67 -17.18 17.77
CA ASN A 384 15.51 -16.88 16.60
C ASN A 384 16.20 -18.13 16.05
N VAL A 385 16.74 -19.00 16.93
CA VAL A 385 17.39 -20.25 16.54
C VAL A 385 16.36 -21.25 15.98
N ALA A 386 15.15 -21.32 16.55
CA ALA A 386 14.08 -22.16 16.04
C ALA A 386 13.65 -21.73 14.63
N CYS A 387 13.44 -20.42 14.40
CA CYS A 387 13.15 -19.88 13.07
C CYS A 387 14.30 -20.14 12.08
N SER A 388 15.55 -19.91 12.49
CA SER A 388 16.73 -20.16 11.66
C SER A 388 16.84 -21.64 11.26
N LYS A 389 16.63 -22.57 12.18
CA LYS A 389 16.65 -24.02 11.89
C LYS A 389 15.46 -24.46 11.03
N MET A 390 14.27 -23.98 11.33
CA MET A 390 13.04 -24.36 10.64
C MET A 390 13.05 -23.91 9.17
N PHE A 391 13.58 -22.72 8.90
CA PHE A 391 13.62 -22.14 7.56
C PHE A 391 15.00 -22.20 6.89
N LEU A 392 16.01 -22.83 7.51
CA LEU A 392 17.40 -22.86 7.02
C LEU A 392 17.91 -21.46 6.61
N CYS A 393 17.67 -20.47 7.48
CA CYS A 393 18.02 -19.09 7.22
C CYS A 393 19.14 -18.60 8.14
N LEU A 394 20.00 -17.72 7.63
CA LEU A 394 21.12 -17.10 8.34
C LEU A 394 20.94 -15.57 8.45
N PRO A 395 21.49 -14.94 9.49
CA PRO A 395 21.58 -13.49 9.57
C PRO A 395 22.64 -12.95 8.57
N GLU A 396 22.39 -11.78 7.97
CA GLU A 396 23.23 -11.17 6.92
C GLU A 396 24.74 -11.10 7.26
N ASN A 397 25.09 -10.89 8.53
CA ASN A 397 26.48 -10.69 8.96
C ASN A 397 27.30 -11.98 9.11
N SER A 398 26.76 -13.17 8.82
CA SER A 398 27.59 -14.36 8.70
C SER A 398 28.41 -14.24 7.41
N LYS A 399 29.70 -13.93 7.54
CA LYS A 399 30.71 -13.69 6.49
C LYS A 399 30.94 -14.85 5.49
N GLU A 400 30.00 -15.77 5.33
CA GLU A 400 30.08 -16.96 4.47
C GLU A 400 28.80 -17.15 3.65
N LEU A 401 28.38 -16.12 2.91
CA LEU A 401 27.43 -16.25 1.81
C LEU A 401 28.11 -15.94 0.48
#